data_AF-A0A0W4ZL79-F1
#
_entry.id   AF-A0A0W4ZL79-F1
#
_cell.length_a   1.000
_cell.length_b   1.000
_cell.length_c   1.000
_cell.angle_alpha   90.00
_cell.angle_beta   90.00
_cell.angle_gamma   90.00
#
_symmetry.space_group_name_H-M   'P 1'
#
loop_
_entity.id
_entity.type
_entity.pdbx_description
1 polymer ?
#
loop_
_entity_poly.entity_id
_entity_poly.type
_entity_poly.pdbx_seq_one_letter_code
_entity_poly.pdbx_strand_id
1 'polypeptide(L)'
;MGKKRKLKQNNLNVQVDLDKKDGHGIIICKFECFIESLRDFIEYASRLEMGNCMDEKEKKIHRVALRFADIVKDDPFLAEVLSVVQRPLEMRLVKESDIPFLPEIKDPVLLKQVFTHRSYAYATQSYNVSEREVLKLHNERLEFLGDSYLNHAVTKLLFKAFPDAREGELSVMRSQLVGNTKAEKISRLYGFDKRLLLSESAESDNVRSLKKIVADIFESYIGGLVLDSYNGEQIAFQWISELMAPDIYLFQKKQKSSIELDKMAKQTLYNRIGREFNTDGQTRKKIEYIWIGGEGGNKDGYEYSCRIDGQEVGRGWGPNQKIAGIRSAMDALSKLPSED
;
A
#
# COMPACT_ATOMS: atom_id res chain seq x y z
N MET A 1 19.15 6.78 -40.50
CA MET A 1 17.88 6.71 -41.28
C MET A 1 17.07 5.51 -40.81
N GLY A 2 16.31 5.66 -39.73
CA GLY A 2 15.50 4.59 -39.14
C GLY A 2 14.07 4.62 -39.67
N LYS A 3 13.56 3.46 -40.10
CA LYS A 3 12.20 3.28 -40.66
C LYS A 3 11.14 3.55 -39.59
N LYS A 4 10.39 4.65 -39.74
CA LYS A 4 9.14 4.88 -39.00
C LYS A 4 8.04 3.99 -39.60
N ARG A 5 7.53 3.02 -38.84
CA ARG A 5 6.25 2.35 -39.16
C ARG A 5 5.15 2.98 -38.31
N LYS A 6 4.25 3.72 -38.96
CA LYS A 6 2.97 4.15 -38.38
C LYS A 6 1.94 3.06 -38.66
N LEU A 7 1.45 2.39 -37.61
CA LEU A 7 0.21 1.63 -37.69
C LEU A 7 -0.94 2.55 -37.29
N LYS A 8 -1.91 2.74 -38.21
CA LYS A 8 -3.19 3.36 -37.93
C LYS A 8 -4.23 2.25 -37.75
N GLN A 9 -4.67 2.01 -36.51
CA GLN A 9 -6.07 1.75 -36.18
C GLN A 9 -6.28 1.74 -34.66
N ASN A 10 -7.19 2.61 -34.22
CA ASN A 10 -7.91 2.67 -32.94
C ASN A 10 -7.13 2.76 -31.62
N ASN A 11 -7.03 4.00 -31.13
CA ASN A 11 -7.12 4.43 -29.72
C ASN A 11 -6.10 3.99 -28.67
N LEU A 12 -4.82 3.82 -29.03
CA LEU A 12 -3.73 4.05 -28.07
C LEU A 12 -2.46 4.45 -28.85
N ASN A 13 -2.15 5.76 -28.86
CA ASN A 13 -0.82 6.21 -29.27
C ASN A 13 0.15 5.95 -28.12
N VAL A 14 0.74 4.75 -28.09
CA VAL A 14 1.91 4.48 -27.27
C VAL A 14 3.13 4.71 -28.16
N GLN A 15 3.81 5.84 -27.95
CA GLN A 15 5.08 6.15 -28.61
C GLN A 15 6.19 5.80 -27.63
N VAL A 16 6.86 4.67 -27.84
CA VAL A 16 8.08 4.30 -27.09
C VAL A 16 9.27 4.65 -27.98
N ASP A 17 10.02 5.68 -27.61
CA ASP A 17 11.31 6.00 -28.23
C ASP A 17 12.37 5.07 -27.63
N LEU A 18 12.67 3.97 -28.32
CA LEU A 18 13.79 3.07 -28.01
C LEU A 18 15.07 3.66 -28.59
N ASP A 19 15.47 4.85 -28.14
CA ASP A 19 16.82 5.37 -28.38
C ASP A 19 17.09 6.62 -27.53
N LYS A 20 17.10 6.48 -26.21
CA LYS A 20 17.85 7.40 -25.34
C LYS A 20 18.56 6.63 -24.24
N LYS A 21 19.89 6.75 -24.24
CA LYS A 21 20.83 6.26 -23.22
C LYS A 21 20.76 7.02 -21.90
N ASP A 22 19.81 7.93 -21.70
CA ASP A 22 19.71 8.75 -20.50
C ASP A 22 18.35 8.52 -19.83
N GLY A 23 18.42 7.87 -18.67
CA GLY A 23 17.29 7.26 -17.98
C GLY A 23 16.20 8.25 -17.58
N HIS A 24 14.99 8.03 -18.09
CA HIS A 24 13.73 8.50 -17.51
C HIS A 24 12.73 7.36 -17.70
N GLY A 25 12.27 6.78 -16.58
CA GLY A 25 11.39 5.61 -16.56
C GLY A 25 10.00 5.92 -17.11
N ILE A 26 9.59 5.16 -18.13
CA ILE A 26 8.22 5.19 -18.66
C ILE A 26 7.37 4.26 -17.77
N ILE A 27 6.36 4.85 -17.12
CA ILE A 27 5.09 4.25 -16.66
C ILE A 27 5.18 2.78 -16.21
N ILE A 28 5.61 2.57 -14.97
CA ILE A 28 5.71 1.24 -14.35
C ILE A 28 4.33 0.74 -13.84
N CYS A 29 3.46 1.64 -13.37
CA CYS A 29 2.26 1.22 -12.62
C CYS A 29 1.08 0.69 -13.47
N LYS A 30 0.87 1.21 -14.70
CA LYS A 30 -0.09 0.59 -15.65
C LYS A 30 0.40 -0.74 -16.18
N PHE A 31 1.72 -0.90 -16.26
CA PHE A 31 2.35 -2.13 -16.69
C PHE A 31 2.20 -3.20 -15.61
N GLU A 32 2.44 -2.89 -14.33
CA GLU A 32 2.27 -3.84 -13.22
C GLU A 32 0.86 -4.45 -13.15
N CYS A 33 -0.21 -3.64 -13.15
CA CYS A 33 -1.59 -4.14 -13.13
C CYS A 33 -1.94 -5.00 -14.36
N PHE A 34 -1.45 -4.61 -15.55
CA PHE A 34 -1.65 -5.38 -16.77
C PHE A 34 -0.90 -6.71 -16.70
N ILE A 35 0.32 -6.70 -16.16
CA ILE A 35 1.21 -7.86 -16.02
C ILE A 35 0.73 -8.83 -14.96
N GLU A 36 0.24 -8.36 -13.81
CA GLU A 36 -0.40 -9.19 -12.79
C GLU A 36 -1.67 -9.85 -13.34
N SER A 37 -2.52 -9.08 -14.03
CA SER A 37 -3.71 -9.64 -14.70
C SER A 37 -3.35 -10.68 -15.77
N LEU A 38 -2.23 -10.47 -16.48
CA LEU A 38 -1.71 -11.41 -17.48
C LEU A 38 -1.18 -12.69 -16.83
N ARG A 39 -0.44 -12.56 -15.73
CA ARG A 39 0.08 -13.69 -14.95
C ARG A 39 -1.07 -14.54 -14.40
N ASP A 40 -2.06 -13.90 -13.76
CA ASP A 40 -3.23 -14.57 -13.20
C ASP A 40 -4.03 -15.30 -14.30
N PHE A 41 -4.18 -14.67 -15.47
CA PHE A 41 -4.86 -15.25 -16.61
C PHE A 41 -4.11 -16.45 -17.21
N ILE A 42 -2.78 -16.37 -17.35
CA ILE A 42 -1.94 -17.48 -17.82
C ILE A 42 -1.97 -18.65 -16.82
N GLU A 43 -1.88 -18.35 -15.52
CA GLU A 43 -1.91 -19.37 -14.47
C GLU A 43 -3.29 -20.05 -14.40
N TYR A 44 -4.37 -19.27 -14.49
CA TYR A 44 -5.73 -19.79 -14.63
C TYR A 44 -5.89 -20.69 -15.86
N ALA A 45 -5.38 -20.26 -17.03
CA ALA A 45 -5.45 -21.03 -18.26
C ALA A 45 -4.66 -22.35 -18.19
N SER A 46 -3.51 -22.34 -17.52
CA SER A 46 -2.64 -23.52 -17.34
C SER A 46 -3.26 -24.54 -16.38
N ARG A 47 -4.01 -24.08 -15.36
CA ARG A 47 -4.74 -24.96 -14.43
C ARG A 47 -5.92 -25.69 -15.09
N LEU A 48 -6.48 -25.13 -16.17
CA LEU A 48 -7.55 -25.78 -16.94
C LEU A 48 -7.07 -27.00 -17.74
N GLU A 49 -5.77 -27.14 -18.02
CA GLU A 49 -5.21 -28.30 -18.73
C GLU A 49 -5.24 -29.60 -17.90
N MET A 50 -5.42 -29.53 -16.57
CA MET A 50 -5.33 -30.69 -15.68
C MET A 50 -6.70 -31.31 -15.29
N GLY A 51 -7.81 -30.85 -15.86
CA GLY A 51 -9.16 -31.33 -15.52
C GLY A 51 -9.91 -31.89 -16.72
N ASN A 52 -10.06 -33.21 -16.81
CA ASN A 52 -10.91 -33.87 -17.80
C ASN A 52 -12.41 -33.68 -17.47
N CYS A 53 -12.95 -32.46 -17.65
CA CYS A 53 -14.34 -32.16 -18.01
C CYS A 53 -14.51 -30.64 -18.13
N MET A 54 -14.24 -30.06 -19.31
CA MET A 54 -14.46 -28.61 -19.53
C MET A 54 -15.83 -28.36 -20.17
N ASP A 55 -16.56 -27.38 -19.66
CA ASP A 55 -17.81 -26.92 -20.28
C ASP A 55 -17.55 -26.07 -21.56
N GLU A 56 -18.60 -25.77 -22.33
CA GLU A 56 -18.51 -24.98 -23.57
C GLU A 56 -17.92 -23.56 -23.37
N LYS A 57 -18.15 -22.95 -22.21
CA LYS A 57 -17.71 -21.60 -21.86
C LYS A 57 -16.23 -21.60 -21.46
N GLU A 58 -15.81 -22.60 -20.69
CA GLU A 58 -14.42 -22.85 -20.30
C GLU A 58 -13.54 -23.16 -21.52
N LYS A 59 -14.04 -23.97 -22.47
CA LYS A 59 -13.36 -24.23 -23.76
C LYS A 59 -13.17 -22.96 -24.60
N LYS A 60 -14.06 -21.97 -24.47
CA LYS A 60 -13.95 -20.70 -25.19
C LYS A 60 -12.91 -19.78 -24.55
N ILE A 61 -12.88 -19.72 -23.22
CA ILE A 61 -11.88 -18.95 -22.46
C ILE A 61 -10.48 -19.55 -22.68
N HIS A 62 -10.35 -20.87 -22.61
CA HIS A 62 -9.09 -21.56 -22.83
C HIS A 62 -8.52 -21.34 -24.24
N ARG A 63 -9.37 -21.36 -25.28
CA ARG A 63 -8.95 -21.02 -26.66
C ARG A 63 -8.47 -19.58 -26.82
N VAL A 64 -9.10 -18.63 -26.13
CA VAL A 64 -8.65 -17.22 -26.13
C VAL A 64 -7.31 -17.11 -25.40
N ALA A 65 -7.13 -17.84 -24.31
CA ALA A 65 -5.89 -17.85 -23.55
C ALA A 65 -4.71 -18.43 -24.32
N LEU A 66 -4.89 -19.55 -25.01
CA LEU A 66 -3.86 -20.15 -25.87
C LEU A 66 -3.46 -19.21 -27.01
N ARG A 67 -4.42 -18.61 -27.71
CA ARG A 67 -4.13 -17.61 -28.75
C ARG A 67 -3.35 -16.42 -28.21
N PHE A 68 -3.69 -15.97 -27.01
CA PHE A 68 -3.00 -14.84 -26.40
C PHE A 68 -1.59 -15.23 -25.96
N ALA A 69 -1.39 -16.44 -25.42
CA ALA A 69 -0.08 -16.98 -25.09
C ALA A 69 0.82 -17.13 -26.33
N ASP A 70 0.26 -17.57 -27.47
CA ASP A 70 0.99 -17.66 -28.74
C ASP A 70 1.39 -16.27 -29.26
N ILE A 71 0.49 -15.28 -29.22
CA ILE A 71 0.80 -13.88 -29.56
C ILE A 71 1.94 -13.33 -28.70
N VAL A 72 1.95 -13.67 -27.41
CA VAL A 72 2.95 -13.21 -26.45
C VAL A 72 4.31 -13.90 -26.63
N LYS A 73 4.32 -15.17 -27.08
CA LYS A 73 5.57 -15.91 -27.40
C LYS A 73 6.19 -15.46 -28.73
N ASP A 74 5.36 -15.14 -29.71
CA ASP A 74 5.81 -14.75 -31.05
C ASP A 74 6.22 -13.27 -31.14
N ASP A 75 5.84 -12.45 -30.15
CA ASP A 75 6.25 -11.04 -30.06
C ASP A 75 7.52 -10.89 -29.19
N PRO A 76 8.68 -10.52 -29.77
CA PRO A 76 9.95 -10.44 -29.06
C PRO A 76 9.95 -9.43 -27.90
N PHE A 77 9.13 -8.37 -27.99
CA PHE A 77 9.03 -7.36 -26.96
C PHE A 77 8.23 -7.88 -25.75
N LEU A 78 7.13 -8.61 -26.00
CA LEU A 78 6.33 -9.22 -24.93
C LEU A 78 7.06 -10.39 -24.26
N ALA A 79 7.84 -11.16 -25.01
CA ALA A 79 8.72 -12.20 -24.47
C ALA A 79 9.80 -11.62 -23.53
N GLU A 80 10.42 -10.50 -23.91
CA GLU A 80 11.40 -9.79 -23.08
C GLU A 80 10.75 -9.26 -21.79
N VAL A 81 9.57 -8.66 -21.88
CA VAL A 81 8.77 -8.21 -20.74
C VAL A 81 8.46 -9.37 -19.77
N LEU A 82 8.03 -10.53 -20.26
CA LEU A 82 7.76 -11.70 -19.41
C LEU A 82 9.03 -12.23 -18.72
N SER A 83 10.17 -12.17 -19.38
CA SER A 83 11.45 -12.63 -18.80
C SER A 83 11.93 -11.76 -17.63
N VAL A 84 11.59 -10.46 -17.64
CA VAL A 84 11.85 -9.53 -16.54
C VAL A 84 10.92 -9.82 -15.36
N VAL A 85 9.67 -10.19 -15.64
CA VAL A 85 8.63 -10.49 -14.65
C VAL A 85 8.87 -11.82 -13.92
N GLN A 86 9.56 -12.77 -14.55
CA GLN A 86 9.94 -14.05 -13.95
C GLN A 86 11.14 -13.97 -12.99
N ARG A 87 11.87 -12.84 -12.95
CA ARG A 87 12.90 -12.63 -11.94
C ARG A 87 12.26 -12.23 -10.62
N PRO A 88 12.76 -12.73 -9.47
CA PRO A 88 12.42 -12.15 -8.19
C PRO A 88 12.76 -10.66 -8.25
N LEU A 89 11.77 -9.79 -8.04
CA LEU A 89 11.98 -8.36 -7.89
C LEU A 89 12.80 -8.13 -6.62
N GLU A 90 14.13 -8.14 -6.75
CA GLU A 90 15.02 -7.59 -5.74
C GLU A 90 14.79 -6.07 -5.71
N MET A 91 13.91 -5.62 -4.82
CA MET A 91 13.77 -4.20 -4.56
C MET A 91 15.02 -3.68 -3.86
N ARG A 92 15.73 -2.84 -4.59
CA ARG A 92 16.75 -1.94 -4.05
C ARG A 92 16.11 -1.06 -2.97
N LEU A 93 16.80 -0.91 -1.85
CA LEU A 93 16.45 0.03 -0.79
C LEU A 93 16.30 1.44 -1.40
N VAL A 94 15.06 1.94 -1.37
CA VAL A 94 14.65 3.25 -1.87
C VAL A 94 15.37 4.34 -1.08
N LYS A 95 16.16 5.19 -1.76
CA LYS A 95 16.87 6.32 -1.13
C LYS A 95 15.92 7.51 -0.99
N GLU A 96 16.27 8.49 -0.14
CA GLU A 96 15.49 9.72 0.11
C GLU A 96 15.13 10.53 -1.17
N SER A 97 15.71 10.20 -2.32
CA SER A 97 15.49 10.79 -3.64
C SER A 97 14.29 10.25 -4.42
N ASP A 98 13.62 9.20 -3.95
CA ASP A 98 12.75 8.37 -4.78
C ASP A 98 11.25 8.63 -4.53
N ILE A 99 10.86 9.89 -4.28
CA ILE A 99 9.45 10.28 -4.33
C ILE A 99 8.98 10.29 -5.80
N PRO A 100 7.72 9.91 -6.11
CA PRO A 100 7.23 9.91 -7.48
C PRO A 100 7.27 11.33 -8.08
N PHE A 101 7.23 11.41 -9.41
CA PHE A 101 7.16 12.71 -10.08
C PHE A 101 5.90 13.47 -9.65
N LEU A 102 6.04 14.77 -9.39
CA LEU A 102 4.93 15.63 -9.03
C LEU A 102 4.07 15.96 -10.26
N PRO A 103 2.79 15.52 -10.33
CA PRO A 103 1.93 15.87 -11.46
C PRO A 103 1.69 17.37 -11.51
N GLU A 104 1.76 17.96 -12.70
CA GLU A 104 1.59 19.40 -12.87
C GLU A 104 0.10 19.81 -12.90
N ILE A 105 -0.23 20.89 -12.19
CA ILE A 105 -1.51 21.62 -12.32
C ILE A 105 -1.31 22.65 -13.44
N LYS A 106 -2.08 22.54 -14.52
CA LYS A 106 -1.93 23.33 -15.74
C LYS A 106 -2.54 24.72 -15.62
N ASP A 107 -3.64 24.87 -14.88
CA ASP A 107 -4.25 26.17 -14.64
C ASP A 107 -3.37 26.99 -13.68
N PRO A 108 -2.74 28.08 -14.14
CA PRO A 108 -1.85 28.89 -13.31
C PRO A 108 -2.59 29.62 -12.19
N VAL A 109 -3.89 29.91 -12.36
CA VAL A 109 -4.70 30.56 -11.33
C VAL A 109 -4.98 29.56 -10.21
N LEU A 110 -5.37 28.34 -10.57
CA LEU A 110 -5.59 27.25 -9.62
C LEU A 110 -4.29 26.88 -8.89
N LEU A 111 -3.19 26.75 -9.62
CA LEU A 111 -1.87 26.49 -9.04
C LEU A 111 -1.47 27.58 -8.04
N LYS A 112 -1.69 28.87 -8.37
CA LYS A 112 -1.43 29.96 -7.44
C LYS A 112 -2.34 29.87 -6.20
N GLN A 113 -3.62 29.54 -6.38
CA GLN A 113 -4.56 29.40 -5.28
C GLN A 113 -4.11 28.31 -4.30
N VAL A 114 -3.65 27.15 -4.78
CA VAL A 114 -3.13 26.04 -3.95
C VAL A 114 -2.07 26.51 -2.95
N PHE A 115 -1.17 27.40 -3.39
CA PHE A 115 -0.07 27.91 -2.57
C PHE A 115 -0.39 29.22 -1.86
N THR A 116 -1.62 29.73 -1.94
CA THR A 116 -1.99 30.99 -1.29
C THR A 116 -2.66 30.71 0.05
N HIS A 117 -1.98 31.06 1.14
CA HIS A 117 -2.58 31.02 2.48
C HIS A 117 -3.55 32.19 2.66
N ARG A 118 -4.57 32.01 3.51
CA ARG A 118 -5.55 33.06 3.85
C ARG A 118 -4.90 34.39 4.22
N SER A 119 -3.80 34.37 4.97
CA SER A 119 -3.14 35.61 5.42
C SER A 119 -2.64 36.45 4.23
N TYR A 120 -2.11 35.82 3.19
CA TYR A 120 -1.69 36.51 1.98
C TYR A 120 -2.89 37.04 1.19
N ALA A 121 -3.95 36.25 1.04
CA ALA A 121 -5.16 36.68 0.33
C ALA A 121 -5.79 37.93 0.98
N TYR A 122 -5.96 37.94 2.31
CA TYR A 122 -6.51 39.09 3.03
C TYR A 122 -5.57 40.30 3.04
N ALA A 123 -4.26 40.10 3.01
CA ALA A 123 -3.29 41.20 2.98
C ALA A 123 -3.17 41.87 1.59
N THR A 124 -3.48 41.16 0.51
CA THR A 124 -3.27 41.64 -0.87
C THR A 124 -4.56 42.00 -1.63
N GLN A 125 -5.72 41.78 -1.01
CA GLN A 125 -7.00 42.15 -1.62
C GLN A 125 -7.16 43.67 -1.79
N SER A 126 -7.88 44.08 -2.83
CA SER A 126 -8.30 45.48 -2.98
C SER A 126 -9.46 45.81 -2.04
N TYR A 127 -9.61 47.09 -1.67
CA TYR A 127 -10.60 47.58 -0.69
C TYR A 127 -12.08 47.31 -1.04
N ASN A 128 -12.40 46.80 -2.23
CA ASN A 128 -13.77 46.55 -2.71
C ASN A 128 -14.08 45.08 -3.05
N VAL A 129 -13.27 44.14 -2.56
CA VAL A 129 -13.50 42.70 -2.79
C VAL A 129 -14.41 42.14 -1.70
N SER A 130 -15.48 41.45 -2.08
CA SER A 130 -16.37 40.80 -1.12
C SER A 130 -15.70 39.60 -0.47
N GLU A 131 -16.09 39.23 0.75
CA GLU A 131 -15.56 38.05 1.45
C GLU A 131 -15.63 36.78 0.58
N ARG A 132 -16.71 36.60 -0.18
CA ARG A 132 -16.90 35.46 -1.08
C ARG A 132 -15.89 35.39 -2.22
N GLU A 133 -15.37 36.53 -2.66
CA GLU A 133 -14.33 36.59 -3.68
C GLU A 133 -12.97 36.25 -3.09
N VAL A 134 -12.69 36.68 -1.85
CA VAL A 134 -11.46 36.33 -1.12
C VAL A 134 -11.35 34.83 -0.88
N LEU A 135 -12.46 34.16 -0.58
CA LEU A 135 -12.53 32.69 -0.44
C LEU A 135 -12.08 31.91 -1.70
N LYS A 136 -12.01 32.56 -2.86
CA LYS A 136 -11.51 31.97 -4.11
C LYS A 136 -10.03 32.24 -4.36
N LEU A 137 -9.39 33.05 -3.51
CA LEU A 137 -7.99 33.44 -3.66
C LEU A 137 -7.04 32.57 -2.83
N HIS A 138 -7.54 31.89 -1.80
CA HIS A 138 -6.73 31.04 -0.92
C HIS A 138 -7.13 29.57 -0.96
N ASN A 139 -6.30 28.75 -0.32
CA ASN A 139 -6.28 27.30 -0.46
C ASN A 139 -7.28 26.53 0.43
N GLU A 140 -7.83 27.10 1.50
CA GLU A 140 -8.75 26.39 2.44
C GLU A 140 -9.88 25.58 1.77
N ARG A 141 -10.46 26.06 0.66
CA ARG A 141 -11.49 25.31 -0.08
C ARG A 141 -10.92 24.12 -0.86
N LEU A 142 -9.69 24.25 -1.35
CA LEU A 142 -8.96 23.19 -2.04
C LEU A 142 -8.45 22.15 -1.02
N GLU A 143 -7.99 22.60 0.15
CA GLU A 143 -7.68 21.75 1.31
C GLU A 143 -8.88 20.87 1.65
N PHE A 144 -10.06 21.46 1.85
CA PHE A 144 -11.29 20.72 2.14
C PHE A 144 -11.61 19.64 1.09
N LEU A 145 -11.51 19.98 -0.20
CA LEU A 145 -11.74 19.02 -1.29
C LEU A 145 -10.66 17.92 -1.29
N GLY A 146 -9.41 18.32 -1.12
CA GLY A 146 -8.24 17.46 -1.17
C GLY A 146 -8.18 16.46 -0.03
N ASP A 147 -8.51 16.87 1.20
CA ASP A 147 -8.61 15.97 2.36
C ASP A 147 -9.67 14.88 2.11
N SER A 148 -10.85 15.28 1.65
CA SER A 148 -11.92 14.32 1.32
C SER A 148 -11.47 13.32 0.25
N TYR A 149 -10.81 13.82 -0.81
CA TYR A 149 -10.32 12.97 -1.89
C TYR A 149 -9.17 12.05 -1.45
N LEU A 150 -8.22 12.57 -0.66
CA LEU A 150 -7.10 11.79 -0.10
C LEU A 150 -7.62 10.64 0.76
N ASN A 151 -8.57 10.92 1.65
CA ASN A 151 -9.22 9.90 2.46
C ASN A 151 -9.93 8.84 1.60
N HIS A 152 -10.64 9.26 0.56
CA HIS A 152 -11.28 8.34 -0.38
C HIS A 152 -10.26 7.44 -1.10
N ALA A 153 -9.22 8.05 -1.70
CA ALA A 153 -8.21 7.33 -2.47
C ALA A 153 -7.47 6.31 -1.59
N VAL A 154 -7.01 6.71 -0.40
CA VAL A 154 -6.33 5.83 0.54
C VAL A 154 -7.26 4.71 1.04
N THR A 155 -8.52 5.03 1.35
CA THR A 155 -9.51 4.00 1.75
C THR A 155 -9.65 2.95 0.65
N LYS A 156 -9.77 3.37 -0.61
CA LYS A 156 -9.90 2.47 -1.76
C LYS A 156 -8.65 1.59 -1.97
N LEU A 157 -7.46 2.14 -1.76
CA LEU A 157 -6.20 1.39 -1.83
C LEU A 157 -6.12 0.32 -0.74
N LEU A 158 -6.39 0.70 0.51
CA LEU A 158 -6.34 -0.21 1.65
C LEU A 158 -7.40 -1.31 1.54
N PHE A 159 -8.63 -0.97 1.14
CA PHE A 159 -9.72 -1.93 0.97
C PHE A 159 -9.35 -3.02 -0.06
N LYS A 160 -8.65 -2.66 -1.14
CA LYS A 160 -8.16 -3.63 -2.13
C LYS A 160 -6.95 -4.42 -1.64
N ALA A 161 -6.02 -3.76 -0.96
CA ALA A 161 -4.76 -4.39 -0.53
C ALA A 161 -4.94 -5.36 0.66
N PHE A 162 -6.02 -5.22 1.43
CA PHE A 162 -6.29 -5.97 2.66
C PHE A 162 -7.75 -6.46 2.73
N PRO A 163 -8.15 -7.41 1.86
CA PRO A 163 -9.55 -7.88 1.78
C PRO A 163 -10.05 -8.55 3.07
N ASP A 164 -9.16 -9.12 3.88
CA ASP A 164 -9.50 -9.83 5.12
C ASP A 164 -9.39 -8.97 6.38
N ALA A 165 -8.95 -7.70 6.24
CA ALA A 165 -8.80 -6.79 7.37
C ALA A 165 -10.17 -6.25 7.84
N ARG A 166 -10.31 -6.10 9.16
CA ARG A 166 -11.51 -5.50 9.76
C ARG A 166 -11.51 -3.99 9.56
N GLU A 167 -12.70 -3.39 9.64
CA GLU A 167 -12.87 -1.93 9.54
C GLU A 167 -11.91 -1.15 10.44
N GLY A 168 -11.79 -1.53 11.73
CA GLY A 168 -10.89 -0.84 12.66
C GLY A 168 -9.41 -0.93 12.26
N GLU A 169 -8.97 -2.03 11.66
CA GLU A 169 -7.59 -2.19 11.17
C GLU A 169 -7.34 -1.28 9.96
N LEU A 170 -8.29 -1.24 9.03
CA LEU A 170 -8.26 -0.35 7.87
C LEU A 170 -8.27 1.14 8.30
N SER A 171 -9.09 1.49 9.30
CA SER A 171 -9.19 2.85 9.84
C SER A 171 -7.89 3.30 10.53
N VAL A 172 -7.18 2.39 11.21
CA VAL A 172 -5.85 2.66 11.79
C VAL A 172 -4.81 2.85 10.69
N MET A 173 -4.77 1.98 9.68
CA MET A 173 -3.84 2.12 8.54
C MET A 173 -4.09 3.42 7.78
N ARG A 174 -5.35 3.76 7.52
CA ARG A 174 -5.72 5.02 6.84
C ARG A 174 -5.21 6.21 7.61
N SER A 175 -5.46 6.28 8.92
CA SER A 175 -5.03 7.41 9.77
C SER A 175 -3.51 7.61 9.74
N GLN A 176 -2.73 6.53 9.60
CA GLN A 176 -1.27 6.62 9.45
C GLN A 176 -0.84 7.17 8.08
N LEU A 177 -1.60 6.88 7.02
CA LEU A 177 -1.30 7.30 5.65
C LEU A 177 -1.79 8.72 5.32
N VAL A 178 -2.86 9.19 5.96
CA VAL A 178 -3.42 10.53 5.70
C VAL A 178 -3.04 11.56 6.78
N GLY A 179 -2.41 11.13 7.88
CA GLY A 179 -2.13 12.02 9.00
C GLY A 179 -1.14 13.16 8.65
N ASN A 180 -1.32 14.32 9.30
CA ASN A 180 -0.57 15.56 9.01
C ASN A 180 0.95 15.39 9.07
N THR A 181 1.48 14.46 9.88
CA THR A 181 2.94 14.21 9.93
C THR A 181 3.46 13.64 8.60
N LYS A 182 2.70 12.77 7.94
CA LYS A 182 3.09 12.21 6.65
C LYS A 182 2.88 13.22 5.52
N ALA A 183 1.73 13.89 5.53
CA ALA A 183 1.43 14.97 4.57
C ALA A 183 2.48 16.08 4.61
N GLU A 184 2.88 16.53 5.81
CA GLU A 184 3.93 17.54 5.97
C GLU A 184 5.29 17.07 5.43
N LYS A 185 5.69 15.82 5.74
CA LYS A 185 6.92 15.24 5.20
C LYS A 185 6.91 15.23 3.68
N ILE A 186 5.81 14.78 3.07
CA ILE A 186 5.66 14.74 1.61
C ILE A 186 5.71 16.16 1.01
N SER A 187 4.98 17.12 1.60
CA SER A 187 5.02 18.52 1.20
C SER A 187 6.44 19.10 1.17
N ARG A 188 7.25 18.84 2.20
CA ARG A 188 8.63 19.34 2.26
C ARG A 188 9.54 18.65 1.24
N LEU A 189 9.33 17.36 0.98
CA LEU A 189 10.08 16.64 -0.05
C LEU A 189 9.83 17.24 -1.44
N TYR A 190 8.61 17.71 -1.73
CA TYR A 190 8.30 18.47 -2.95
C TYR A 190 8.61 19.98 -2.86
N GLY A 191 9.10 20.48 -1.72
CA GLY A 191 9.39 21.90 -1.50
C GLY A 191 8.16 22.81 -1.50
N PHE A 192 6.98 22.28 -1.15
CA PHE A 192 5.73 23.05 -1.09
C PHE A 192 5.76 24.17 -0.07
N ASP A 193 6.41 23.90 1.06
CA ASP A 193 6.64 24.86 2.12
C ASP A 193 7.40 26.09 1.64
N LYS A 194 8.23 26.00 0.59
CA LYS A 194 8.95 27.15 0.00
C LYS A 194 8.11 27.94 -1.01
N ARG A 195 7.05 27.33 -1.55
CA ARG A 195 6.17 27.93 -2.56
C ARG A 195 4.97 28.64 -1.95
N LEU A 196 4.66 28.36 -0.68
CA LEU A 196 3.57 28.99 0.06
C LEU A 196 3.71 30.52 0.06
N LEU A 197 2.61 31.22 -0.22
CA LEU A 197 2.50 32.67 -0.13
C LEU A 197 1.86 33.02 1.21
N LEU A 198 2.56 33.84 2.00
CA LEU A 198 2.16 34.31 3.32
C LEU A 198 2.26 35.83 3.39
N SER A 199 1.44 36.47 4.23
CA SER A 199 1.65 37.88 4.61
C SER A 199 2.98 38.03 5.37
N GLU A 200 3.54 39.24 5.36
CA GLU A 200 4.78 39.57 6.10
C GLU A 200 4.67 39.27 7.60
N SER A 201 3.50 39.54 8.18
CA SER A 201 3.20 39.18 9.58
C SER A 201 3.25 37.67 9.81
N ALA A 202 2.66 36.87 8.93
CA ALA A 202 2.63 35.42 9.06
C ALA A 202 4.01 34.78 8.84
N GLU A 203 4.86 35.40 8.02
CA GLU A 203 6.27 35.00 7.92
C GLU A 203 7.02 35.28 9.22
N SER A 204 6.81 36.47 9.79
CA SER A 204 7.42 36.85 11.07
C SER A 204 6.99 35.94 12.22
N ASP A 205 5.74 35.48 12.20
CA ASP A 205 5.18 34.51 13.16
C ASP A 205 5.60 33.06 12.86
N ASN A 206 6.47 32.83 11.86
CA ASN A 206 7.01 31.53 11.47
C ASN A 206 5.92 30.50 11.10
N VAL A 207 4.80 30.96 10.52
CA VAL A 207 3.65 30.14 10.10
C VAL A 207 4.06 29.05 9.10
N ARG A 208 5.05 29.33 8.23
CA ARG A 208 5.60 28.40 7.24
C ARG A 208 6.18 27.11 7.84
N SER A 209 6.63 27.16 9.08
CA SER A 209 7.19 26.00 9.78
C SER A 209 6.11 25.11 10.41
N LEU A 210 4.88 25.62 10.57
CA LEU A 210 3.82 24.91 11.27
C LEU A 210 3.42 23.64 10.52
N LYS A 211 3.50 22.50 11.21
CA LYS A 211 3.21 21.18 10.64
C LYS A 211 1.85 21.14 9.95
N LYS A 212 0.83 21.72 10.59
CA LYS A 212 -0.54 21.75 10.07
C LYS A 212 -0.57 22.49 8.73
N ILE A 213 -0.08 23.74 8.69
CA ILE A 213 -0.06 24.55 7.47
C ILE A 213 0.64 23.84 6.31
N VAL A 214 1.78 23.19 6.57
CA VAL A 214 2.51 22.47 5.51
C VAL A 214 1.76 21.20 5.04
N ALA A 215 1.03 20.54 5.94
CA ALA A 215 0.13 19.44 5.57
C ALA A 215 -1.07 19.94 4.74
N ASP A 216 -1.69 21.05 5.12
CA ASP A 216 -2.85 21.63 4.44
C ASP A 216 -2.51 21.99 2.97
N ILE A 217 -1.25 22.34 2.64
CA ILE A 217 -0.80 22.56 1.25
C ILE A 217 -0.79 21.26 0.44
N PHE A 218 -0.44 20.12 1.04
CA PHE A 218 -0.48 18.83 0.36
C PHE A 218 -1.90 18.48 -0.08
N GLU A 219 -2.85 18.62 0.85
CA GLU A 219 -4.27 18.42 0.60
C GLU A 219 -4.77 19.41 -0.44
N SER A 220 -4.42 20.69 -0.31
CA SER A 220 -4.75 21.72 -1.30
C SER A 220 -4.24 21.38 -2.70
N TYR A 221 -3.03 20.82 -2.81
CA TYR A 221 -2.46 20.40 -4.09
C TYR A 221 -3.24 19.25 -4.73
N ILE A 222 -3.66 18.27 -3.91
CA ILE A 222 -4.56 17.20 -4.36
C ILE A 222 -5.89 17.80 -4.86
N GLY A 223 -6.49 18.72 -4.10
CA GLY A 223 -7.71 19.41 -4.51
C GLY A 223 -7.54 20.18 -5.82
N GLY A 224 -6.39 20.83 -6.02
CA GLY A 224 -6.01 21.46 -7.27
C GLY A 224 -5.91 20.48 -8.44
N LEU A 225 -5.21 19.35 -8.27
CA LEU A 225 -5.10 18.32 -9.31
C LEU A 225 -6.46 17.75 -9.72
N VAL A 226 -7.34 17.50 -8.75
CA VAL A 226 -8.69 16.98 -8.98
C VAL A 226 -9.51 17.94 -9.87
N LEU A 227 -9.35 19.26 -9.69
CA LEU A 227 -10.10 20.28 -10.43
C LEU A 227 -9.47 20.71 -11.75
N ASP A 228 -8.16 20.52 -11.92
CA ASP A 228 -7.38 21.10 -13.02
C ASP A 228 -7.84 20.65 -14.42
N SER A 229 -8.29 19.40 -14.56
CA SER A 229 -8.65 18.83 -15.86
C SER A 229 -9.66 17.69 -15.77
N TYR A 230 -10.25 17.31 -16.92
CA TYR A 230 -11.22 16.21 -17.01
C TYR A 230 -10.68 14.88 -16.45
N ASN A 231 -9.37 14.66 -16.54
CA ASN A 231 -8.69 13.48 -16.01
C ASN A 231 -7.94 13.73 -14.68
N GLY A 232 -8.25 14.84 -13.99
CA GLY A 232 -7.59 15.29 -12.77
C GLY A 232 -7.68 14.28 -11.62
N GLU A 233 -8.87 13.71 -11.40
CA GLU A 233 -9.07 12.64 -10.41
C GLU A 233 -8.17 11.43 -10.69
N GLN A 234 -8.08 10.96 -11.94
CA GLN A 234 -7.25 9.80 -12.27
C GLN A 234 -5.76 10.08 -12.07
N ILE A 235 -5.31 11.30 -12.40
CA ILE A 235 -3.93 11.74 -12.14
C ILE A 235 -3.65 11.76 -10.63
N ALA A 236 -4.54 12.37 -9.84
CA ALA A 236 -4.42 12.45 -8.39
C ALA A 236 -4.41 11.05 -7.76
N PHE A 237 -5.33 10.17 -8.14
CA PHE A 237 -5.38 8.79 -7.64
C PHE A 237 -4.10 8.02 -7.95
N GLN A 238 -3.57 8.14 -9.17
CA GLN A 238 -2.34 7.47 -9.57
C GLN A 238 -1.14 7.93 -8.73
N TRP A 239 -0.98 9.25 -8.58
CA TRP A 239 0.09 9.84 -7.79
C TRP A 239 -0.01 9.47 -6.30
N ILE A 240 -1.22 9.50 -5.72
CA ILE A 240 -1.45 9.05 -4.34
C ILE A 240 -1.11 7.55 -4.20
N SER A 241 -1.47 6.73 -5.18
CA SER A 241 -1.17 5.29 -5.16
C SER A 241 0.34 5.04 -5.09
N GLU A 242 1.12 5.74 -5.92
CA GLU A 242 2.58 5.66 -5.92
C GLU A 242 3.20 6.15 -4.61
N LEU A 243 2.67 7.25 -4.04
CA LEU A 243 3.12 7.78 -2.75
C LEU A 243 2.86 6.82 -1.57
N MET A 244 1.75 6.08 -1.61
CA MET A 244 1.32 5.23 -0.49
C MET A 244 1.80 3.77 -0.64
N ALA A 245 2.22 3.35 -1.83
CA ALA A 245 2.65 1.98 -2.12
C ALA A 245 3.75 1.46 -1.15
N PRO A 246 4.81 2.23 -0.80
CA PRO A 246 5.83 1.75 0.12
C PRO A 246 5.27 1.40 1.51
N ASP A 247 4.39 2.24 2.06
CA ASP A 247 3.79 2.00 3.37
C ASP A 247 2.80 0.84 3.35
N ILE A 248 1.99 0.73 2.30
CA ILE A 248 1.06 -0.40 2.10
C ILE A 248 1.86 -1.72 2.04
N TYR A 249 2.96 -1.75 1.31
CA TYR A 249 3.86 -2.91 1.26
C TYR A 249 4.41 -3.25 2.66
N LEU A 250 4.84 -2.25 3.43
CA LEU A 250 5.31 -2.48 4.81
C LEU A 250 4.20 -3.02 5.72
N PHE A 251 2.96 -2.56 5.57
CA PHE A 251 1.81 -3.11 6.29
C PHE A 251 1.55 -4.58 5.91
N GLN A 252 1.63 -4.92 4.63
CA GLN A 252 1.51 -6.32 4.16
C GLN A 252 2.63 -7.20 4.72
N LYS A 253 3.88 -6.72 4.69
CA LYS A 253 5.01 -7.45 5.26
C LYS A 253 4.83 -7.68 6.76
N LYS A 254 4.33 -6.68 7.50
CA LYS A 254 4.02 -6.82 8.94
C LYS A 254 2.94 -7.88 9.18
N GLN A 255 1.86 -7.90 8.40
CA GLN A 255 0.82 -8.93 8.50
C GLN A 255 1.32 -10.35 8.13
N LYS A 256 2.20 -10.47 7.15
CA LYS A 256 2.82 -11.76 6.79
C LYS A 256 3.84 -12.23 7.84
N SER A 257 4.57 -11.30 8.46
CA SER A 257 5.56 -11.60 9.50
C SER A 257 4.95 -11.86 10.88
N SER A 258 3.70 -11.42 11.13
CA SER A 258 2.95 -11.94 12.26
C SER A 258 2.63 -13.39 11.95
N ILE A 259 3.48 -14.30 12.45
CA ILE A 259 3.37 -15.76 12.40
C ILE A 259 1.91 -16.14 12.25
N GLU A 260 1.56 -16.70 11.09
CA GLU A 260 0.20 -17.10 10.74
C GLU A 260 -0.34 -17.95 11.89
N LEU A 261 -1.37 -17.44 12.55
CA LEU A 261 -1.76 -17.99 13.85
C LEU A 261 -2.49 -19.31 13.63
N ASP A 262 -1.81 -20.44 13.80
CA ASP A 262 -2.44 -21.76 13.78
C ASP A 262 -3.35 -21.89 14.99
N LYS A 263 -4.64 -21.64 14.78
CA LYS A 263 -5.68 -21.76 15.81
C LYS A 263 -5.76 -23.17 16.40
N MET A 264 -5.28 -24.19 15.68
CA MET A 264 -5.25 -25.58 16.13
C MET A 264 -3.97 -25.95 16.87
N ALA A 265 -2.96 -25.07 16.97
CA ALA A 265 -1.67 -25.40 17.58
C ALA A 265 -1.77 -26.04 18.97
N LYS A 266 -2.68 -25.55 19.82
CA LYS A 266 -2.93 -26.16 21.14
C LYS A 266 -3.46 -27.59 21.05
N GLN A 267 -4.39 -27.84 20.12
CA GLN A 267 -4.98 -29.14 19.89
C GLN A 267 -3.97 -30.10 19.25
N THR A 268 -3.19 -29.62 18.28
CA THR A 268 -2.11 -30.37 17.62
C THR A 268 -1.05 -30.80 18.64
N LEU A 269 -0.61 -29.88 19.52
CA LEU A 269 0.34 -30.20 20.58
C LEU A 269 -0.21 -31.23 21.58
N TYR A 270 -1.49 -31.10 21.97
CA TYR A 270 -2.15 -32.08 22.84
C TYR A 270 -2.25 -33.46 22.19
N ASN A 271 -2.58 -33.54 20.90
CA ASN A 271 -2.66 -34.81 20.19
C ASN A 271 -1.30 -35.49 20.07
N ARG A 272 -0.23 -34.70 19.88
CA ARG A 272 1.13 -35.20 19.70
C ARG A 272 1.75 -35.69 21.01
N ILE A 273 1.67 -34.90 22.09
CA ILE A 273 2.37 -35.20 23.36
C ILE A 273 1.43 -35.53 24.51
N GLY A 274 0.26 -34.88 24.58
CA GLY A 274 -0.67 -35.06 25.70
C GLY A 274 -1.27 -36.47 25.82
N ARG A 275 -1.03 -37.34 24.82
CA ARG A 275 -1.38 -38.76 24.82
C ARG A 275 -0.25 -39.67 25.29
N GLU A 276 0.99 -39.18 25.33
CA GLU A 276 2.14 -39.95 25.80
C GLU A 276 2.07 -40.16 27.32
N PHE A 277 2.53 -41.32 27.77
CA PHE A 277 2.73 -41.59 29.19
C PHE A 277 4.09 -41.06 29.64
N ASN A 278 4.17 -40.66 30.90
CA ASN A 278 5.41 -40.34 31.61
C ASN A 278 6.25 -41.61 31.80
N THR A 279 7.47 -41.43 32.29
CA THR A 279 8.42 -42.52 32.56
C THR A 279 7.87 -43.57 33.54
N ASP A 280 6.86 -43.21 34.33
CA ASP A 280 6.15 -44.10 35.24
C ASP A 280 5.16 -45.07 34.55
N GLY A 281 4.83 -44.82 33.27
CA GLY A 281 3.86 -45.61 32.49
C GLY A 281 2.40 -45.47 32.96
N GLN A 282 2.11 -44.60 33.93
CA GLN A 282 0.79 -44.48 34.58
C GLN A 282 0.17 -43.11 34.39
N THR A 283 0.97 -42.04 34.35
CA THR A 283 0.48 -40.67 34.18
C THR A 283 0.73 -40.17 32.76
N ARG A 284 -0.21 -39.39 32.20
CA ARG A 284 0.01 -38.74 30.91
C ARG A 284 0.81 -37.46 31.09
N LYS A 285 1.61 -37.11 30.08
CA LYS A 285 2.32 -35.83 30.03
C LYS A 285 1.34 -34.67 30.16
N LYS A 286 1.59 -33.77 31.11
CA LYS A 286 0.71 -32.64 31.42
C LYS A 286 1.17 -31.39 30.66
N ILE A 287 0.29 -30.82 29.84
CA ILE A 287 0.56 -29.58 29.09
C ILE A 287 -0.12 -28.41 29.80
N GLU A 288 0.64 -27.37 30.12
CA GLU A 288 0.15 -26.17 30.80
C GLU A 288 0.56 -24.89 30.05
N TYR A 289 -0.29 -23.87 30.11
CA TYR A 289 -0.03 -22.55 29.53
C TYR A 289 -0.08 -21.52 30.64
N ILE A 290 1.08 -21.08 31.10
CA ILE A 290 1.23 -20.21 32.26
C ILE A 290 1.55 -18.80 31.79
N TRP A 291 0.83 -17.81 32.30
CA TRP A 291 1.17 -16.41 32.09
C TRP A 291 2.43 -16.06 32.87
N ILE A 292 3.46 -15.55 32.20
CA ILE A 292 4.78 -15.26 32.80
C ILE A 292 5.17 -13.78 32.76
N GLY A 293 4.41 -12.92 32.05
CA GLY A 293 4.74 -11.50 31.93
C GLY A 293 3.81 -10.70 31.02
N GLY A 294 3.93 -9.37 31.06
CA GLY A 294 3.06 -8.40 30.39
C GLY A 294 2.07 -7.74 31.36
N GLU A 295 1.69 -6.49 31.09
CA GLU A 295 0.79 -5.72 31.96
C GLU A 295 -0.69 -5.80 31.51
N GLY A 296 -0.95 -6.46 30.37
CA GLY A 296 -2.28 -6.58 29.78
C GLY A 296 -2.75 -5.32 29.04
N GLY A 297 -3.60 -5.51 28.02
CA GLY A 297 -4.10 -4.43 27.16
C GLY A 297 -3.34 -4.26 25.84
N ASN A 298 -3.81 -3.33 25.00
CA ASN A 298 -3.34 -3.16 23.61
C ASN A 298 -1.86 -2.78 23.46
N LYS A 299 -1.18 -2.32 24.52
CA LYS A 299 0.21 -1.85 24.46
C LYS A 299 1.23 -2.84 25.03
N ASP A 300 0.93 -3.47 26.16
CA ASP A 300 1.92 -4.31 26.86
C ASP A 300 1.72 -5.81 26.64
N GLY A 301 0.54 -6.21 26.14
CA GLY A 301 0.23 -7.58 25.74
C GLY A 301 0.38 -8.61 26.86
N TYR A 302 0.49 -9.88 26.46
CA TYR A 302 0.61 -11.03 27.36
C TYR A 302 1.71 -11.95 26.86
N GLU A 303 2.55 -12.43 27.77
CA GLU A 303 3.58 -13.43 27.50
C GLU A 303 3.25 -14.74 28.22
N TYR A 304 3.12 -15.83 27.45
CA TYR A 304 2.77 -17.15 27.96
C TYR A 304 3.91 -18.15 27.75
N SER A 305 4.12 -18.99 28.76
CA SER A 305 5.00 -20.16 28.77
C SER A 305 4.16 -21.42 28.55
N CYS A 306 4.47 -22.19 27.50
CA CYS A 306 3.96 -23.55 27.33
C CYS A 306 4.92 -24.51 28.04
N ARG A 307 4.38 -25.31 28.96
CA ARG A 307 5.15 -26.26 29.77
C ARG A 307 4.63 -27.67 29.62
N ILE A 308 5.53 -28.63 29.56
CA ILE A 308 5.25 -30.07 29.57
C ILE A 308 5.91 -30.64 30.82
N ASP A 309 5.10 -31.21 31.73
CA ASP A 309 5.53 -31.73 33.03
C ASP A 309 6.39 -30.74 33.84
N GLY A 310 6.02 -29.46 33.76
CA GLY A 310 6.69 -28.37 34.47
C GLY A 310 7.90 -27.77 33.74
N GLN A 311 8.42 -28.42 32.69
CA GLN A 311 9.51 -27.89 31.87
C GLN A 311 8.97 -26.98 30.75
N GLU A 312 9.56 -25.80 30.61
CA GLU A 312 9.21 -24.89 29.53
C GLU A 312 9.71 -25.39 28.18
N VAL A 313 8.78 -25.51 27.22
CA VAL A 313 9.05 -25.98 25.86
C VAL A 313 8.72 -24.94 24.80
N GLY A 314 7.92 -23.92 25.12
CA GLY A 314 7.60 -22.84 24.19
C GLY A 314 7.23 -21.54 24.88
N ARG A 315 7.46 -20.42 24.21
CA ARG A 315 7.01 -19.08 24.64
C ARG A 315 6.25 -18.37 23.54
N GLY A 316 5.30 -17.54 23.93
CA GLY A 316 4.48 -16.79 23.00
C GLY A 316 3.99 -15.48 23.58
N TRP A 317 4.27 -14.39 22.88
CA TRP A 317 3.68 -13.09 23.16
C TRP A 317 2.44 -12.86 22.31
N GLY A 318 1.39 -12.24 22.85
CA GLY A 318 0.20 -11.88 22.10
C GLY A 318 -0.55 -10.67 22.68
N PRO A 319 -1.34 -9.96 21.86
CA PRO A 319 -2.13 -8.82 22.33
C PRO A 319 -3.28 -9.24 23.28
N ASN A 320 -3.60 -10.54 23.32
CA ASN A 320 -4.51 -11.12 24.31
C ASN A 320 -4.00 -12.50 24.74
N GLN A 321 -4.50 -12.97 25.89
CA GLN A 321 -4.11 -14.27 26.47
C GLN A 321 -4.33 -15.44 25.49
N LYS A 322 -5.38 -15.40 24.68
CA LYS A 322 -5.68 -16.44 23.70
C LYS A 322 -4.58 -16.55 22.64
N ILE A 323 -4.16 -15.43 22.05
CA ILE A 323 -3.12 -15.37 21.02
C ILE A 323 -1.75 -15.72 21.61
N ALA A 324 -1.43 -15.20 22.80
CA ALA A 324 -0.18 -15.53 23.50
C ALA A 324 -0.09 -17.05 23.79
N GLY A 325 -1.18 -17.64 24.26
CA GLY A 325 -1.30 -19.07 24.49
C GLY A 325 -1.18 -19.91 23.21
N ILE A 326 -1.72 -19.45 22.07
CA ILE A 326 -1.60 -20.17 20.80
C ILE A 326 -0.16 -20.10 20.28
N ARG A 327 0.48 -18.93 20.35
CA ARG A 327 1.87 -18.75 19.91
C ARG A 327 2.86 -19.56 20.74
N SER A 328 2.65 -19.66 22.05
CA SER A 328 3.49 -20.53 22.90
C SER A 328 3.34 -22.01 22.55
N ALA A 329 2.16 -22.45 22.11
CA ALA A 329 1.96 -23.81 21.58
C ALA A 329 2.67 -24.02 20.22
N MET A 330 2.61 -23.02 19.33
CA MET A 330 3.30 -23.07 18.03
C MET A 330 4.83 -23.14 18.21
N ASP A 331 5.38 -22.35 19.12
CA ASP A 331 6.82 -22.37 19.45
C ASP A 331 7.24 -23.69 20.11
N ALA A 332 6.35 -24.34 20.88
CA ALA A 332 6.60 -25.68 21.37
C ALA A 332 6.60 -26.71 20.22
N LEU A 333 5.62 -26.66 19.31
CA LEU A 333 5.51 -27.57 18.17
C LEU A 333 6.71 -27.51 17.21
N SER A 334 7.28 -26.32 16.99
CA SER A 334 8.43 -26.12 16.10
C SER A 334 9.72 -26.74 16.64
N LYS A 335 9.82 -26.96 17.95
CA LYS A 335 10.98 -27.55 18.62
C LYS A 335 10.87 -29.06 18.79
N LEU A 336 9.73 -29.66 18.45
CA LEU A 336 9.55 -31.10 18.50
C LEU A 336 10.11 -31.77 17.25
N PRO A 337 10.79 -32.92 17.38
CA PRO A 337 11.32 -33.66 16.23
C PRO A 337 10.18 -34.07 15.30
N SER A 338 10.31 -33.84 13.99
CA SER A 338 9.33 -34.22 12.96
C SER A 338 8.95 -35.70 13.04
N GLU A 339 7.71 -36.05 12.71
CA GLU A 339 7.29 -37.45 12.56
C GLU A 339 8.04 -38.03 11.34
N ASP A 340 8.83 -39.09 11.57
CA ASP A 340 9.39 -39.96 10.51
C ASP A 340 8.35 -40.99 10.05
#